data_AF-C2L1K6-F1
#
_entry.id   AF-C2L1K6-F1
#
_cell.length_a   1.000
_cell.length_b   1.000
_cell.length_c   1.000
_cell.angle_alpha   90.00
_cell.angle_beta   90.00
_cell.angle_gamma   90.00
#
_symmetry.space_group_name_H-M   'P 1'
#
loop_
_entity.id
_entity.type
_entity.pdbx_description
1 polymer ?
#
loop_
_entity_poly.entity_id
_entity_poly.type
_entity_poly.pdbx_seq_one_letter_code
_entity_poly.pdbx_strand_id
1 'polypeptide(L)'
;RLERLRESAKKGFSNATDVADYLVKKGMPFRTAHGVVGELVLYCEKEGKDLEELSLEEYRKFSDLVEEDIYDAISLESCVKNRKTKGAPGALWD
;
A
#
# COMPACT_ATOMS: atom_id res chain seq x y z
N ARG A 1 7.66 21.69 3.72
CA ARG A 1 7.00 20.91 4.81
C ARG A 1 6.24 19.71 4.25
N LEU A 2 5.45 19.88 3.17
CA LEU A 2 4.81 18.78 2.42
C LEU A 2 5.79 17.75 1.86
N GLU A 3 6.96 18.15 1.34
CA GLU A 3 7.97 17.21 0.82
C GLU A 3 8.52 16.26 1.89
N ARG A 4 8.85 16.76 3.09
CA ARG A 4 9.30 15.91 4.20
C ARG A 4 8.22 14.95 4.70
N LEU A 5 6.95 15.36 4.65
CA LEU A 5 5.81 14.49 4.98
C LEU A 5 5.63 13.38 3.92
N ARG A 6 5.79 13.72 2.63
CA ARG A 6 5.81 12.73 1.55
C ARG A 6 6.98 11.76 1.68
N GLU A 7 8.19 12.26 1.97
CA GLU A 7 9.35 11.40 2.16
C GLU A 7 9.24 10.49 3.38
N SER A 8 8.71 10.98 4.51
CA SER A 8 8.47 10.15 5.69
C SER A 8 7.32 9.17 5.52
N ALA A 9 6.28 9.51 4.74
CA ALA A 9 5.19 8.58 4.41
C ALA A 9 5.62 7.50 3.41
N LYS A 10 6.57 7.81 2.51
CA LYS A 10 7.20 6.84 1.61
C LYS A 10 8.13 5.86 2.35
N LYS A 11 8.92 6.37 3.32
CA LYS A 11 9.96 5.60 4.03
C LYS A 11 9.48 4.65 5.12
N GLY A 12 8.24 4.77 5.56
CA GLY A 12 7.60 3.75 6.39
C GLY A 12 6.61 3.04 5.50
N PHE A 13 6.56 1.71 5.56
CA PHE A 13 5.60 0.77 4.95
C PHE A 13 4.11 1.11 5.19
N SER A 14 3.74 2.38 5.07
CA SER A 14 2.45 2.99 5.37
C SER A 14 1.38 2.46 4.42
N ASN A 15 1.83 2.04 3.23
CA ASN A 15 1.07 1.38 2.18
C ASN A 15 1.02 -0.16 2.32
N ALA A 16 1.71 -0.78 3.28
CA ALA A 16 1.58 -2.23 3.51
C ALA A 16 0.15 -2.61 3.93
N THR A 17 -0.50 -1.78 4.75
CA THR A 17 -1.91 -1.95 5.09
C THR A 17 -2.80 -1.84 3.85
N ASP A 18 -2.49 -0.94 2.93
CA ASP A 18 -3.24 -0.78 1.68
C ASP A 18 -3.09 -2.00 0.76
N VAL A 19 -1.89 -2.62 0.70
CA VAL A 19 -1.69 -3.90 -0.01
C VAL A 19 -2.53 -5.02 0.63
N ALA A 20 -2.58 -5.09 1.96
CA ALA A 20 -3.37 -6.10 2.67
C ALA A 20 -4.87 -5.92 2.36
N ASP A 21 -5.37 -4.69 2.44
CA ASP A 21 -6.75 -4.36 2.12
C ASP A 21 -7.08 -4.62 0.64
N TYR A 22 -6.15 -4.35 -0.27
CA TYR A 22 -6.27 -4.69 -1.69
C TYR A 22 -6.46 -6.21 -1.89
N LEU A 23 -5.60 -7.03 -1.28
CA LEU A 23 -5.69 -8.49 -1.39
C LEU A 23 -7.00 -9.03 -0.78
N VAL A 24 -7.43 -8.45 0.33
CA VAL A 24 -8.72 -8.78 0.96
C VAL A 24 -9.89 -8.45 0.04
N LYS A 25 -9.87 -7.27 -0.60
CA LYS A 25 -10.90 -6.89 -1.59
C LYS A 25 -10.93 -7.81 -2.81
N LYS A 26 -9.79 -8.40 -3.19
CA LYS A 26 -9.68 -9.43 -4.25
C LYS A 26 -10.06 -10.84 -3.77
N GLY A 27 -10.49 -11.01 -2.51
CA GLY A 27 -11.05 -12.26 -1.97
C GLY A 27 -10.10 -13.05 -1.07
N MET A 28 -8.90 -12.54 -0.78
CA MET A 28 -7.98 -13.20 0.15
C MET A 28 -8.44 -13.04 1.61
N PRO A 29 -8.46 -14.09 2.45
CA PRO A 29 -8.74 -13.92 3.87
C PRO A 29 -7.71 -13.00 4.54
N PHE A 30 -8.15 -12.12 5.44
CA PHE A 30 -7.30 -11.10 6.09
C PHE A 30 -6.03 -11.66 6.72
N ARG A 31 -6.13 -12.80 7.44
CA ARG A 31 -4.96 -13.43 8.07
C ARG A 31 -3.91 -13.86 7.03
N THR A 32 -4.35 -14.34 5.88
CA THR A 32 -3.46 -14.73 4.77
C THR A 32 -2.87 -13.48 4.11
N ALA A 33 -3.69 -12.47 3.83
CA ALA A 33 -3.23 -11.20 3.25
C ALA A 33 -2.17 -10.52 4.12
N HIS A 34 -2.38 -10.48 5.44
CA HIS A 34 -1.40 -9.96 6.38
C HIS A 34 -0.09 -10.76 6.39
N GLY A 35 -0.14 -12.09 6.22
CA GLY A 35 1.04 -12.94 6.09
C GLY A 35 1.83 -12.62 4.80
N VAL A 36 1.14 -12.59 3.67
CA VAL A 36 1.70 -12.27 2.34
C VAL A 36 2.38 -10.90 2.35
N VAL A 37 1.72 -9.89 2.92
CA VAL A 37 2.30 -8.55 3.05
C VAL A 37 3.53 -8.54 3.94
N GLY A 38 3.55 -9.33 5.03
CA GLY A 38 4.74 -9.45 5.88
C GLY A 38 5.96 -9.99 5.12
N GLU A 39 5.76 -11.00 4.28
CA GLU A 39 6.82 -11.55 3.42
C GLU A 39 7.26 -10.54 2.34
N LEU A 40 6.31 -9.81 1.76
CA LEU A 40 6.57 -8.77 0.77
C LEU A 40 7.39 -7.62 1.35
N VAL A 41 7.07 -7.17 2.57
CA VAL A 41 7.82 -6.13 3.29
C VAL A 41 9.25 -6.60 3.58
N LEU A 42 9.42 -7.84 4.02
CA LEU A 42 10.75 -8.42 4.23
C LEU A 42 11.56 -8.51 2.92
N TYR A 43 10.90 -8.81 1.80
CA TYR A 43 11.53 -8.80 0.48
C TYR A 43 11.99 -7.41 0.08
N CYS A 44 11.14 -6.40 0.24
CA CYS A 44 11.47 -4.99 0.00
C CYS A 44 12.70 -4.55 0.80
N GLU A 45 12.75 -4.89 2.10
CA GLU A 45 13.89 -4.56 2.98
C GLU A 45 15.19 -5.22 2.50
N LYS A 46 15.14 -6.46 2.01
CA LYS A 46 16.31 -7.18 1.49
C LYS A 46 16.81 -6.63 0.17
N GLU A 47 15.90 -6.26 -0.74
CA GLU A 47 16.24 -5.72 -2.05
C GLU A 47 16.55 -4.22 -2.01
N GLY A 48 16.32 -3.55 -0.87
CA GLY A 48 16.49 -2.11 -0.73
C GLY A 48 15.51 -1.30 -1.57
N LYS A 49 14.28 -1.82 -1.74
CA LYS A 49 13.19 -1.22 -2.52
C LYS A 49 12.02 -0.87 -1.61
N ASP A 50 11.24 0.14 -1.99
CA ASP A 50 9.92 0.40 -1.43
C ASP A 50 8.83 -0.41 -2.17
N LEU A 51 7.64 -0.56 -1.56
CA LEU A 51 6.49 -1.24 -2.19
C LEU A 51 6.12 -0.61 -3.54
N GLU A 52 6.19 0.72 -3.66
CA GLU A 52 5.91 1.45 -4.90
C GLU A 52 6.90 1.13 -6.04
N GLU A 53 8.08 0.59 -5.71
CA GLU A 53 9.16 0.29 -6.67
C GLU A 53 9.13 -1.16 -7.17
N LEU A 54 8.25 -2.00 -6.63
CA LEU A 54 8.10 -3.38 -7.07
C LEU A 54 7.40 -3.46 -8.43
N SER A 55 7.95 -4.29 -9.31
CA SER A 55 7.28 -4.68 -10.56
C SER A 55 6.08 -5.60 -10.29
N LEU A 56 5.14 -5.65 -11.25
CA LEU A 56 3.98 -6.55 -11.15
C LEU A 56 4.41 -8.02 -11.05
N GLU A 57 5.48 -8.39 -11.75
CA GLU A 57 6.05 -9.74 -11.66
C GLU A 57 6.57 -10.03 -10.27
N GLU A 58 7.23 -9.07 -9.61
CA GLU A 58 7.68 -9.22 -8.22
C GLU A 58 6.51 -9.38 -7.27
N TYR A 59 5.43 -8.59 -7.42
CA TYR A 59 4.21 -8.77 -6.65
C TYR A 59 3.57 -10.15 -6.85
N ARG A 60 3.52 -10.63 -8.10
CA ARG A 60 2.92 -11.93 -8.43
C ARG A 60 3.69 -13.13 -7.87
N LYS A 61 4.95 -12.97 -7.47
CA LYS A 61 5.66 -14.00 -6.70
C LYS A 61 5.00 -14.31 -5.35
N PHE A 62 4.26 -13.34 -4.79
CA PHE A 62 3.62 -13.44 -3.48
C PHE A 62 2.11 -13.69 -3.56
N SER A 63 1.45 -13.28 -4.65
CA SER A 63 0.02 -13.55 -4.87
C SER A 63 -0.39 -13.33 -6.32
N ASP A 64 -1.04 -14.33 -6.92
CA ASP A 64 -1.62 -14.23 -8.27
C ASP A 64 -2.82 -13.27 -8.36
N LEU A 65 -3.37 -12.84 -7.22
CA LEU A 65 -4.46 -11.86 -7.16
C LEU A 65 -4.00 -10.43 -7.44
N VAL A 66 -2.68 -10.20 -7.55
CA VAL A 66 -2.13 -8.87 -7.84
C VAL A 66 -2.15 -8.60 -9.35
N GLU A 67 -2.76 -7.48 -9.71
CA GLU A 67 -2.88 -6.96 -11.07
C GLU A 67 -2.37 -5.52 -11.13
N GLU A 68 -2.38 -4.89 -12.31
CA GLU A 68 -1.86 -3.54 -12.51
C GLU A 68 -2.55 -2.46 -11.65
N ASP A 69 -3.78 -2.72 -11.20
CA ASP A 69 -4.54 -1.82 -10.31
C ASP A 69 -3.96 -1.70 -8.89
N ILE A 70 -2.94 -2.51 -8.55
CA ILE A 70 -2.22 -2.40 -7.28
C ILE A 70 -1.56 -1.03 -7.10
N TYR A 71 -0.97 -0.48 -8.16
CA TYR A 71 -0.24 0.79 -8.10
C TYR A 71 -1.16 1.95 -7.75
N ASP A 72 -2.39 1.93 -8.30
CA ASP A 72 -3.42 2.89 -7.96
C ASP A 72 -3.91 2.68 -6.52
N ALA A 73 -4.09 1.42 -6.10
CA ALA A 73 -4.60 1.05 -4.78
C ALA A 73 -3.67 1.50 -3.64
N ILE A 74 -2.35 1.44 -3.85
CA ILE A 74 -1.34 1.77 -2.83
C ILE A 74 -0.79 3.19 -2.95
N SER A 75 -1.18 3.94 -3.99
CA SER A 75 -0.70 5.31 -4.18
C SER A 75 -1.18 6.24 -3.07
N LEU A 76 -0.32 7.18 -2.67
CA LEU A 76 -0.62 8.21 -1.68
C LEU A 76 -1.88 9.03 -2.04
N GLU A 77 -2.20 9.17 -3.33
CA GLU A 77 -3.41 9.87 -3.78
C GLU A 77 -4.69 9.08 -3.50
N SER A 78 -4.69 7.75 -3.68
CA SER A 78 -5.82 6.91 -3.29
C SER A 78 -6.10 6.99 -1.78
N CYS A 79 -5.06 7.10 -0.95
CA CYS A 79 -5.18 7.24 0.50
C CYS A 79 -5.78 8.59 0.96
N VAL A 80 -5.72 9.63 0.14
CA VAL A 80 -6.41 10.91 0.38
C VAL A 80 -7.82 10.90 -0.24
N LYS A 81 -8.00 10.29 -1.41
CA LYS A 81 -9.26 10.29 -2.17
C LYS A 81 -10.33 9.34 -1.59
N ASN A 82 -9.93 8.20 -1.02
CA ASN A 82 -10.83 7.26 -0.33
C ASN A 82 -11.20 7.68 1.10
N ARG A 83 -10.60 8.75 1.62
CA ARG A 83 -10.96 9.36 2.92
C ARG A 83 -12.05 10.44 2.78
N LYS A 84 -13.08 10.19 1.95
CA LYS A 84 -14.31 11.02 1.90
C LYS A 84 -15.38 10.55 2.89
N THR A 85 -14.98 10.01 4.04
CA THR A 85 -15.87 9.78 5.18
C THR A 85 -15.66 10.87 6.23
N LYS A 86 -16.77 11.44 6.72
CA LYS A 86 -16.79 12.50 7.74
C LYS A 86 -15.98 12.05 8.96
N GLY A 87 -14.81 12.68 9.20
CA GLY A 87 -13.93 12.40 10.34
C GLY A 87 -12.47 12.07 10.01
N ALA A 88 -12.10 11.90 8.74
CA ALA A 88 -10.70 11.81 8.35
C ALA A 88 -9.94 13.13 8.67
N PRO A 89 -8.67 13.08 9.11
CA PRO A 89 -7.82 14.28 9.25
C PRO A 89 -7.38 14.76 7.85
N GLY A 90 -8.35 15.19 7.05
CA GLY A 90 -8.17 15.96 5.84
C GLY A 90 -8.80 17.32 6.10
N ALA A 91 -7.97 18.29 6.44
CA ALA A 91 -8.40 19.65 6.68
C ALA A 91 -9.09 20.22 5.43
N LEU A 92 -10.38 20.54 5.56
CA LEU A 92 -11.05 21.59 4.82
C LEU A 92 -12.10 22.20 5.75
N TRP A 93 -11.68 23.22 6.49
CA TRP A 93 -12.57 24.30 6.89
C TRP A 93 -11.98 25.54 6.21
N ASP A 94 -12.72 26.08 5.24
CA ASP A 94 -12.54 27.45 4.77
C ASP A 94 -12.90 28.44 5.90
#